data_AF-A0A968BYX6-F1
#
_entry.id   AF-A0A968BYX6-F1
#
_cell.length_a   1.000
_cell.length_b   1.000
_cell.length_c   1.000
_cell.angle_alpha   90.00
_cell.angle_beta   90.00
_cell.angle_gamma   90.00
#
_symmetry.space_group_name_H-M   'P 1'
#
loop_
_entity.id
_entity.type
_entity.pdbx_description
1 polymer ?
#
loop_
_entity_poly.entity_id
_entity_poly.type
_entity_poly.pdbx_seq_one_letter_code
_entity_poly.pdbx_strand_id
1 'polypeptide(L)'
;DHPEMVGVNPEVAHEHMAGLNFLHAVAQAWEAGKLFHIDLNDQNYARFDQDWRFGAQNLKQAFFLTKFLEEVGYGGSRHFDAHAYRTEDYEGVKDFARGCMRTYLILKEKGAQFAADAEIQADDGSMDRFKGAYSADKAAALKAHPFDR
;
A
#
# COMPACT_ATOMS: atom_id res chain seq x y z
N ASP A 1 -17.86 -3.55 -23.58
CA ASP A 1 -19.22 -4.03 -23.34
C ASP A 1 -19.50 -4.43 -21.89
N HIS A 2 -18.52 -4.96 -21.12
CA HIS A 2 -18.70 -5.34 -19.70
C HIS A 2 -17.58 -4.82 -18.78
N PRO A 3 -17.48 -3.50 -18.55
CA PRO A 3 -16.41 -2.92 -17.75
C PRO A 3 -16.42 -3.42 -16.29
N GLU A 4 -17.56 -3.78 -15.72
CA GLU A 4 -17.73 -4.30 -14.37
C GLU A 4 -17.01 -5.64 -14.13
N MET A 5 -16.81 -6.44 -15.17
CA MET A 5 -16.14 -7.75 -15.08
C MET A 5 -14.62 -7.66 -15.20
N VAL A 6 -14.07 -6.47 -15.39
CA VAL A 6 -12.63 -6.25 -15.60
C VAL A 6 -12.08 -5.36 -14.49
N GLY A 7 -11.03 -5.84 -13.84
CA GLY A 7 -10.24 -5.10 -12.87
C GLY A 7 -8.77 -5.36 -13.10
N VAL A 8 -7.93 -4.88 -12.18
CA VAL A 8 -6.48 -4.98 -12.25
C VAL A 8 -5.92 -5.91 -11.17
N ASN A 9 -4.74 -6.43 -11.47
CA ASN A 9 -3.87 -7.17 -10.56
C ASN A 9 -2.50 -6.44 -10.53
N PRO A 10 -2.38 -5.33 -9.79
CA PRO A 10 -1.14 -4.59 -9.73
C PRO A 10 -0.12 -5.33 -8.86
N GLU A 11 1.15 -5.20 -9.20
CA GLU A 11 2.28 -5.84 -8.52
C GLU A 11 3.29 -4.80 -8.06
N VAL A 12 3.84 -4.98 -6.85
CA VAL A 12 4.79 -4.02 -6.24
C VAL A 12 5.96 -3.72 -7.17
N ALA A 13 6.59 -4.75 -7.74
CA ALA A 13 7.78 -4.58 -8.57
C ALA A 13 7.49 -3.79 -9.85
N HIS A 14 6.41 -4.11 -10.56
CA HIS A 14 6.06 -3.47 -11.83
C HIS A 14 5.91 -1.94 -11.73
N GLU A 15 5.27 -1.42 -10.67
CA GLU A 15 5.15 0.02 -10.47
C GLU A 15 6.50 0.65 -10.06
N HIS A 16 7.29 -0.04 -9.23
CA HIS A 16 8.63 0.42 -8.82
C HIS A 16 9.64 0.41 -9.97
N MET A 17 9.52 -0.50 -10.94
CA MET A 17 10.31 -0.50 -12.17
C MET A 17 10.11 0.79 -12.97
N ALA A 18 8.89 1.34 -12.95
CA ALA A 18 8.56 2.62 -13.56
C ALA A 18 8.89 3.86 -12.69
N GLY A 19 9.41 3.68 -11.47
CA GLY A 19 9.67 4.79 -10.55
C GLY A 19 8.45 5.29 -9.79
N LEU A 20 7.32 4.57 -9.85
CA LEU A 20 6.04 5.00 -9.30
C LEU A 20 5.85 4.56 -7.84
N ASN A 21 4.91 5.20 -7.14
CA ASN A 21 4.53 4.80 -5.79
C ASN A 21 3.40 3.75 -5.85
N PHE A 22 3.72 2.50 -5.47
CA PHE A 22 2.77 1.40 -5.56
C PHE A 22 1.50 1.60 -4.71
N LEU A 23 1.64 2.14 -3.49
CA LEU A 23 0.47 2.42 -2.63
C LEU A 23 -0.50 3.38 -3.34
N HIS A 24 0.00 4.42 -3.99
CA HIS A 24 -0.88 5.38 -4.68
C HIS A 24 -1.61 4.72 -5.86
N ALA A 25 -0.93 3.85 -6.62
CA ALA A 25 -1.57 3.09 -7.70
C ALA A 25 -2.66 2.15 -7.16
N VAL A 26 -2.38 1.43 -6.06
CA VAL A 26 -3.35 0.56 -5.38
C VAL A 26 -4.53 1.34 -4.82
N ALA A 27 -4.29 2.51 -4.22
CA ALA A 27 -5.34 3.36 -3.69
C ALA A 27 -6.26 3.90 -4.80
N GLN A 28 -5.71 4.27 -5.95
CA GLN A 28 -6.49 4.67 -7.12
C GLN A 28 -7.30 3.49 -7.69
N ALA A 29 -6.71 2.29 -7.78
CA ALA A 29 -7.43 1.09 -8.21
C ALA A 29 -8.56 0.72 -7.23
N TRP A 30 -8.34 0.91 -5.93
CA TRP A 30 -9.35 0.72 -4.90
C TRP A 30 -10.50 1.74 -5.02
N GLU A 31 -10.18 3.02 -5.16
CA GLU A 31 -11.16 4.10 -5.37
C GLU A 31 -12.04 3.84 -6.60
N ALA A 32 -11.44 3.35 -7.69
CA ALA A 32 -12.15 3.01 -8.92
C ALA A 32 -13.02 1.75 -8.81
N GLY A 33 -12.94 0.99 -7.71
CA GLY A 33 -13.59 -0.32 -7.56
C GLY A 33 -13.00 -1.37 -8.50
N LYS A 34 -11.69 -1.28 -8.79
CA LYS A 34 -10.98 -2.09 -9.79
C LYS A 34 -9.83 -2.93 -9.24
N LEU A 35 -9.51 -2.83 -7.96
CA LEU A 35 -8.52 -3.70 -7.32
C LEU A 35 -9.09 -5.12 -7.11
N PHE A 36 -9.02 -5.97 -8.13
CA PHE A 36 -9.60 -7.32 -8.10
C PHE A 36 -8.65 -8.34 -7.48
N HIS A 37 -7.36 -8.18 -7.70
CA HIS A 37 -6.29 -8.99 -7.13
C HIS A 37 -5.09 -8.08 -6.81
N ILE A 38 -4.06 -8.61 -6.17
CA ILE A 38 -2.81 -7.89 -5.91
C ILE A 38 -1.66 -8.89 -5.76
N ASP A 39 -0.51 -8.54 -6.34
CA ASP A 39 0.72 -9.32 -6.22
C ASP A 39 1.76 -8.60 -5.35
N LEU A 40 2.22 -9.31 -4.32
CA LEU A 40 3.09 -8.78 -3.28
C LEU A 40 4.51 -9.33 -3.39
N ASN A 41 5.42 -8.48 -3.83
CA ASN A 41 6.87 -8.71 -3.82
C ASN A 41 7.60 -7.42 -3.41
N ASP A 42 8.88 -7.28 -3.76
CA ASP A 42 9.63 -6.06 -3.56
C ASP A 42 10.70 -5.88 -4.65
N GLN A 43 11.22 -4.66 -4.78
CA GLN A 43 11.96 -4.25 -5.97
C GLN A 43 12.85 -3.04 -5.66
N ASN A 44 14.09 -3.03 -6.18
CA ASN A 44 14.81 -1.77 -6.33
C ASN A 44 14.28 -0.99 -7.52
N TYR A 45 14.00 0.29 -7.32
CA TYR A 45 13.48 1.15 -8.37
C TYR A 45 14.33 1.13 -9.66
N ALA A 46 13.65 1.16 -10.81
CA ALA A 46 14.26 1.26 -12.14
C ALA A 46 15.37 0.23 -12.41
N ARG A 47 15.07 -1.04 -12.15
CA ARG A 47 15.90 -2.22 -12.47
C ARG A 47 15.09 -3.24 -13.25
N PHE A 48 15.75 -4.33 -13.66
CA PHE A 48 15.04 -5.54 -14.09
C PHE A 48 14.12 -6.01 -12.97
N ASP A 49 13.10 -6.79 -13.32
CA ASP A 49 12.16 -7.35 -12.37
C ASP A 49 12.84 -8.37 -11.46
N GLN A 50 12.88 -8.08 -10.15
CA GLN A 50 13.70 -8.82 -9.20
C GLN A 50 12.91 -9.85 -8.39
N ASP A 51 11.58 -9.73 -8.30
CA ASP A 51 10.73 -10.64 -7.54
C ASP A 51 11.18 -10.88 -6.09
N TRP A 52 11.64 -9.85 -5.40
CA TRP A 52 12.11 -10.02 -4.03
C TRP A 52 10.98 -10.36 -3.07
N ARG A 53 11.35 -11.04 -1.97
CA ARG A 53 10.44 -11.29 -0.85
C ARG A 53 9.77 -9.99 -0.40
N PHE A 54 8.46 -10.02 -0.16
CA PHE A 54 7.71 -8.86 0.27
C PHE A 54 8.36 -8.14 1.47
N GLY A 55 8.63 -6.84 1.28
CA GLY A 55 9.25 -5.94 2.27
C GLY A 55 10.74 -6.17 2.54
N ALA A 56 11.46 -6.89 1.66
CA ALA A 56 12.90 -7.10 1.81
C ALA A 56 13.74 -5.85 1.52
N GLN A 57 13.28 -4.96 0.63
CA GLN A 57 14.03 -3.80 0.17
C GLN A 57 13.42 -2.48 0.65
N ASN A 58 12.10 -2.30 0.48
CA ASN A 58 11.41 -1.03 0.79
C ASN A 58 10.42 -1.20 1.94
N LEU A 59 10.92 -1.45 3.15
CA LEU A 59 10.10 -1.72 4.33
C LEU A 59 9.05 -0.62 4.62
N LYS A 60 9.40 0.65 4.40
CA LYS A 60 8.46 1.78 4.59
C LYS A 60 7.28 1.71 3.62
N GLN A 61 7.53 1.41 2.35
CA GLN A 61 6.46 1.29 1.35
C GLN A 61 5.59 0.07 1.65
N ALA A 62 6.21 -1.07 1.98
CA ALA A 62 5.49 -2.27 2.39
C ALA A 62 4.60 -2.02 3.61
N PHE A 63 5.06 -1.23 4.59
CA PHE A 63 4.27 -0.84 5.76
C PHE A 63 3.02 -0.06 5.35
N PHE A 64 3.16 1.03 4.60
CA PHE A 64 2.01 1.86 4.24
C PHE A 64 1.04 1.14 3.30
N LEU A 65 1.52 0.29 2.39
CA LEU A 65 0.66 -0.59 1.59
C LEU A 65 -0.14 -1.55 2.48
N THR A 66 0.54 -2.26 3.39
CA THR A 66 -0.12 -3.22 4.28
C THR A 66 -1.17 -2.52 5.15
N LYS A 67 -0.81 -1.38 5.75
CA LYS A 67 -1.73 -0.55 6.53
C LYS A 67 -2.96 -0.16 5.72
N PHE A 68 -2.77 0.35 4.50
CA PHE A 68 -3.87 0.73 3.61
C PHE A 68 -4.82 -0.43 3.33
N LEU A 69 -4.29 -1.58 2.88
CA LEU A 69 -5.10 -2.76 2.55
C LEU A 69 -5.95 -3.26 3.73
N GLU A 70 -5.39 -3.18 4.94
CA GLU A 70 -6.08 -3.57 6.17
C GLU A 70 -7.14 -2.53 6.60
N GLU A 71 -6.84 -1.24 6.48
CA GLU A 71 -7.78 -0.16 6.84
C GLU A 71 -8.98 -0.06 5.89
N VAL A 72 -8.77 -0.26 4.59
CA VAL A 72 -9.87 -0.25 3.62
C VAL A 72 -10.63 -1.58 3.60
N GLY A 73 -10.18 -2.58 4.36
CA GLY A 73 -10.84 -3.87 4.44
C GLY A 73 -10.77 -4.67 3.14
N TYR A 74 -9.64 -4.63 2.43
CA TYR A 74 -9.45 -5.40 1.20
C TYR A 74 -9.70 -6.90 1.48
N GLY A 75 -10.72 -7.46 0.83
CA GLY A 75 -11.17 -8.84 1.05
C GLY A 75 -10.49 -9.91 0.18
N GLY A 76 -9.68 -9.50 -0.80
CA GLY A 76 -8.99 -10.41 -1.71
C GLY A 76 -7.76 -11.10 -1.10
N SER A 77 -7.16 -11.99 -1.88
CA SER A 77 -5.95 -12.72 -1.52
C SER A 77 -4.76 -11.79 -1.28
N ARG A 78 -3.91 -12.13 -0.31
CA ARG A 78 -2.55 -11.58 -0.20
C ARG A 78 -1.64 -12.53 -0.97
N HIS A 79 -1.60 -12.38 -2.29
CA HIS A 79 -0.82 -13.24 -3.15
C HIS A 79 0.63 -12.76 -3.19
N PHE A 80 1.58 -13.68 -3.08
CA PHE A 80 3.01 -13.39 -3.14
C PHE A 80 3.56 -13.95 -4.45
N ASP A 81 3.58 -13.11 -5.48
CA ASP A 81 4.26 -13.43 -6.73
C ASP A 81 5.72 -13.01 -6.60
N ALA A 82 6.55 -13.91 -6.09
CA ALA A 82 7.94 -13.62 -5.72
C ALA A 82 8.81 -14.86 -5.93
N HIS A 83 10.10 -14.64 -6.18
CA HIS A 83 11.05 -15.68 -6.53
C HIS A 83 12.12 -15.81 -5.45
N ALA A 84 12.25 -17.01 -4.89
CA ALA A 84 13.34 -17.30 -3.96
C ALA A 84 14.70 -17.02 -4.63
N TYR A 85 15.67 -16.50 -3.87
CA TYR A 85 16.94 -16.12 -4.46
C TYR A 85 17.60 -17.33 -5.12
N ARG A 86 18.22 -17.12 -6.28
CA ARG A 86 18.91 -18.19 -7.04
C ARG A 86 19.96 -18.94 -6.22
N THR A 87 20.48 -18.32 -5.17
CA THR A 87 21.49 -18.88 -4.26
C THR A 87 20.93 -19.83 -3.21
N GLU A 88 19.60 -19.88 -3.03
CA GLU A 88 18.96 -20.69 -2.00
C GLU A 88 18.88 -22.16 -2.38
N ASP A 89 18.80 -23.01 -1.34
CA ASP A 89 18.41 -24.40 -1.45
C ASP A 89 16.89 -24.58 -1.18
N TYR A 90 16.43 -25.82 -1.09
CA TYR A 90 15.02 -26.12 -0.85
C TYR A 90 14.49 -25.62 0.50
N GLU A 91 15.32 -25.60 1.55
CA GLU A 91 14.90 -25.05 2.84
C GLU A 91 14.87 -23.51 2.77
N GLY A 92 15.82 -22.89 2.08
CA GLY A 92 15.81 -21.46 1.78
C GLY A 92 14.55 -21.02 1.02
N VAL A 93 14.04 -21.83 0.07
CA VAL A 93 12.75 -21.57 -0.62
C VAL A 93 11.58 -21.57 0.37
N LYS A 94 11.53 -22.52 1.30
CA LYS A 94 10.47 -22.55 2.33
C LYS A 94 10.56 -21.36 3.27
N ASP A 95 11.78 -20.98 3.64
CA ASP A 95 12.04 -19.83 4.50
C ASP A 95 11.66 -18.52 3.81
N PHE A 96 11.92 -18.40 2.51
CA PHE A 96 11.47 -17.29 1.68
C PHE A 96 9.94 -17.16 1.69
N ALA A 97 9.23 -18.25 1.39
CA ALA A 97 7.77 -18.27 1.39
C ALA A 97 7.18 -17.94 2.77
N ARG A 98 7.73 -18.53 3.84
CA ARG A 98 7.33 -18.20 5.23
C ARG A 98 7.62 -16.74 5.54
N GLY A 99 8.73 -16.23 5.04
CA GLY A 99 9.16 -14.86 5.23
C GLY A 99 8.21 -13.85 4.60
N CYS A 100 7.67 -14.09 3.41
CA CYS A 100 6.65 -13.22 2.80
C CYS A 100 5.45 -13.02 3.73
N MET A 101 4.87 -14.13 4.20
CA MET A 101 3.73 -14.12 5.13
C MET A 101 4.08 -13.46 6.46
N ARG A 102 5.25 -13.79 7.02
CA ARG A 102 5.71 -13.23 8.30
C ARG A 102 5.86 -11.72 8.22
N THR A 103 6.47 -11.19 7.16
CA THR A 103 6.62 -9.74 6.99
C THR A 103 5.25 -9.08 6.95
N TYR A 104 4.31 -9.59 6.14
CA TYR A 104 2.96 -9.02 6.05
C TYR A 104 2.27 -8.98 7.42
N LEU A 105 2.29 -10.09 8.17
CA LEU A 105 1.64 -10.17 9.48
C LEU A 105 2.23 -9.20 10.51
N ILE A 106 3.56 -9.04 10.52
CA ILE A 106 4.22 -8.04 11.38
C ILE A 106 3.78 -6.64 10.99
N LEU A 107 3.79 -6.31 9.69
CA LEU A 107 3.40 -4.99 9.22
C LEU A 107 1.91 -4.68 9.47
N LYS A 108 1.04 -5.70 9.37
CA LYS A 108 -0.38 -5.60 9.76
C LYS A 108 -0.53 -5.27 11.24
N GLU A 109 0.18 -5.96 12.12
CA GLU A 109 0.17 -5.67 13.56
C GLU A 109 0.65 -4.24 13.83
N LYS A 110 1.74 -3.81 13.16
CA LYS A 110 2.24 -2.43 13.28
C LYS A 110 1.27 -1.40 12.73
N GLY A 111 0.56 -1.70 11.65
CA GLY A 111 -0.50 -0.86 11.10
C GLY A 111 -1.63 -0.64 12.10
N ALA A 112 -2.06 -1.71 12.79
CA ALA A 112 -3.07 -1.62 13.85
C ALA A 112 -2.58 -0.80 15.06
N GLN A 113 -1.33 -0.98 15.49
CA GLN A 113 -0.72 -0.17 16.56
C GLN A 113 -0.68 1.30 16.17
N PHE A 114 -0.25 1.61 14.94
CA PHE A 114 -0.20 2.97 14.42
C PHE A 114 -1.57 3.66 14.42
N ALA A 115 -2.63 2.93 14.05
CA ALA A 115 -4.00 3.45 14.05
C ALA A 115 -4.56 3.68 15.47
N ALA A 116 -4.11 2.91 16.46
CA ALA A 116 -4.57 3.00 17.85
C ALA A 116 -3.77 4.00 18.71
N ASP A 117 -2.63 4.47 18.22
CA ASP A 117 -1.73 5.35 18.96
C ASP A 117 -2.27 6.79 19.02
N ALA A 118 -2.57 7.27 20.22
CA ALA A 118 -3.16 8.59 20.44
C ALA A 118 -2.20 9.75 20.12
N GLU A 119 -0.88 9.56 20.22
CA GLU A 119 0.09 10.57 19.81
C GLU A 119 0.09 10.72 18.30
N ILE A 120 -0.01 9.61 17.57
CA ILE A 120 -0.09 9.60 16.11
C ILE A 120 -1.43 10.16 15.62
N GLN A 121 -2.53 9.83 16.30
CA GLN A 121 -3.87 10.33 15.94
C GLN A 121 -4.16 11.74 16.46
N ALA A 122 -3.20 12.41 17.11
CA ALA A 122 -3.41 13.73 17.69
C ALA A 122 -3.77 14.76 16.59
N ASP A 123 -4.95 15.35 16.73
CA ASP A 123 -5.50 16.36 15.83
C ASP A 123 -6.33 17.33 16.68
N ASP A 124 -6.08 18.63 16.54
CA ASP A 124 -6.78 19.67 17.31
C ASP A 124 -8.17 20.01 16.72
N GLY A 125 -8.51 19.42 15.58
CA GLY A 125 -9.79 19.60 14.90
C GLY A 125 -9.97 20.99 14.27
N SER A 126 -8.97 21.86 14.34
CA SER A 126 -9.04 23.24 13.80
C SER A 126 -9.39 23.28 12.31
N MET A 127 -9.04 22.20 11.59
CA MET A 127 -9.25 22.06 10.15
C MET A 127 -10.42 21.14 9.77
N ASP A 128 -11.22 20.66 10.73
CA ASP A 128 -12.29 19.68 10.49
C ASP A 128 -13.29 20.11 9.42
N ARG A 129 -13.63 21.41 9.37
CA ARG A 129 -14.58 21.96 8.39
C ARG A 129 -14.13 21.76 6.93
N PHE A 130 -12.85 21.51 6.69
CA PHE A 130 -12.27 21.33 5.37
C PHE A 130 -12.04 19.86 4.99
N LYS A 131 -12.19 18.93 5.94
CA LYS A 131 -12.00 17.48 5.70
C LYS A 131 -13.12 16.89 4.84
N GLY A 132 -12.87 15.68 4.34
CA GLY A 132 -13.83 14.89 3.56
C GLY A 132 -13.88 15.25 2.08
N ALA A 133 -15.02 14.97 1.43
CA ALA A 133 -15.17 15.19 0.00
C ALA A 133 -14.97 16.66 -0.39
N TYR A 134 -14.34 16.84 -1.56
CA TYR A 134 -14.15 18.15 -2.18
C TYR A 134 -15.49 18.85 -2.43
N SER A 135 -15.52 20.16 -2.18
CA SER A 135 -16.54 21.06 -2.72
C SER A 135 -15.90 22.40 -3.05
N ALA A 136 -16.45 23.10 -4.05
CA ALA A 136 -15.99 24.44 -4.42
C ALA A 136 -16.05 25.41 -3.21
N ASP A 137 -17.10 25.30 -2.39
CA ASP A 137 -17.28 26.13 -1.20
C ASP A 137 -16.23 25.86 -0.13
N LYS A 138 -15.91 24.58 0.15
CA LYS A 138 -14.83 24.22 1.08
C LYS A 138 -13.48 24.74 0.57
N ALA A 139 -13.21 24.59 -0.72
CA ALA A 139 -11.97 25.07 -1.33
C ALA A 139 -11.86 26.61 -1.24
N ALA A 140 -12.93 27.34 -1.54
CA ALA A 140 -12.97 28.79 -1.41
C ALA A 140 -12.79 29.23 0.05
N ALA A 141 -13.47 28.58 1.00
CA ALA A 141 -13.36 28.86 2.42
C ALA A 141 -11.98 28.52 3.00
N LEU A 142 -11.30 27.49 2.47
CA LEU A 142 -9.94 27.11 2.86
C LEU A 142 -8.93 28.14 2.35
N LYS A 143 -9.09 28.57 1.09
CA LYS A 143 -8.24 29.61 0.49
C LYS A 143 -8.34 30.95 1.23
N ALA A 144 -9.51 31.27 1.76
CA ALA A 144 -9.74 32.49 2.54
C ALA A 144 -9.40 32.33 4.03
N HIS A 145 -9.03 31.13 4.50
CA HIS A 145 -8.71 30.91 5.90
C HIS A 145 -7.40 31.62 6.28
N PRO A 146 -7.40 32.45 7.34
CA PRO A 146 -6.18 33.11 7.79
C PRO A 146 -5.28 32.07 8.45
N PHE A 147 -4.05 31.96 7.96
CA PHE A 147 -2.99 31.18 8.59
C PHE A 147 -1.97 32.14 9.18
N ASP A 148 -1.48 31.84 10.37
CA ASP A 148 -0.26 32.45 10.88
C ASP A 148 0.91 31.86 10.07
N ARG A 149 1.57 32.69 9.26
CA ARG A 149 2.58 32.28 8.26
C ARG A 149 3.95 32.79 8.63
#